data_AF-A0A6I3SSZ5-F1
#
_entry.id   AF-A0A6I3SSZ5-F1
#
_cell.length_a   1.000
_cell.length_b   1.000
_cell.length_c   1.000
_cell.angle_alpha   90.00
_cell.angle_beta   90.00
_cell.angle_gamma   90.00
#
_symmetry.space_group_name_H-M   'P 1'
#
loop_
_entity.id
_entity.type
_entity.pdbx_description
1 polymer ?
#
loop_
_entity_poly.entity_id
_entity_poly.type
_entity_poly.pdbx_seq_one_letter_code
_entity_poly.pdbx_strand_id
1 'polypeptide(L)'
;MKGKAQGLAMPILPVLCSFQNKGLCRILSNRFLINAIEKGEFLMSLRQKLLAGFLSIILLMFVTSTVAIWKMADMGLAAQEIQDSSVPSLEDGGWLNGAVSDIPRIVLMISLETDPQKMNKIETEQLNPLLSKINTHLAQYRDKYVTNEEEIKLYNSFMKDWSTYLGKLPSIIEAGKANQFDLANQRIIEIQPTCISVRLRH
;
A
#
# COMPACT_ATOMS: atom_id res chain seq x y z
N MET A 1 -70.76 -7.26 -4.04
CA MET A 1 -70.49 -8.57 -3.40
C MET A 1 -69.57 -9.41 -4.28
N LYS A 2 -68.31 -9.56 -3.85
CA LYS A 2 -67.46 -10.77 -3.93
C LYS A 2 -66.03 -10.31 -3.66
N GLY A 3 -65.59 -10.54 -2.42
CA GLY A 3 -64.17 -10.47 -2.07
C GLY A 3 -63.44 -11.71 -2.54
N LYS A 4 -62.12 -11.58 -2.70
CA LYS A 4 -61.19 -12.65 -2.36
C LYS A 4 -59.82 -12.05 -2.01
N ALA A 5 -59.36 -12.44 -0.84
CA ALA A 5 -58.08 -12.12 -0.24
C ALA A 5 -56.94 -13.01 -0.81
N GLN A 6 -55.74 -12.74 -0.28
CA GLN A 6 -54.50 -13.55 -0.30
C GLN A 6 -53.61 -13.31 -1.53
N GLY A 7 -52.30 -13.11 -1.43
CA GLY A 7 -51.37 -13.17 -0.31
C GLY A 7 -49.94 -13.16 -0.87
N LEU A 8 -49.00 -12.63 -0.06
CA LEU A 8 -47.54 -12.62 -0.19
C LEU A 8 -46.89 -13.60 -1.19
N ALA A 9 -45.99 -13.07 -2.04
CA ALA A 9 -44.62 -13.59 -2.19
C ALA A 9 -43.78 -12.61 -3.03
N MET A 10 -42.92 -11.84 -2.37
CA MET A 10 -41.78 -11.16 -3.01
C MET A 10 -40.75 -12.22 -3.43
N PRO A 11 -40.32 -12.27 -4.71
CA PRO A 11 -39.10 -12.99 -5.05
C PRO A 11 -37.90 -12.12 -4.70
N ILE A 12 -37.33 -12.35 -3.51
CA ILE A 12 -35.96 -11.97 -3.21
C ILE A 12 -35.06 -12.94 -3.99
N LEU A 13 -34.60 -12.53 -5.17
CA LEU A 13 -33.32 -12.94 -5.79
C LEU A 13 -33.21 -12.17 -7.12
N PRO A 14 -32.23 -11.25 -7.26
CA PRO A 14 -30.98 -11.66 -7.87
C PRO A 14 -29.77 -10.87 -7.34
N VAL A 15 -28.96 -11.45 -6.45
CA VAL A 15 -27.69 -10.81 -6.02
C VAL A 15 -26.46 -11.73 -6.22
N LEU A 16 -26.61 -12.94 -6.75
CA LEU A 16 -25.48 -13.88 -6.90
C LEU A 16 -25.07 -14.16 -8.35
N CYS A 17 -25.07 -13.15 -9.22
CA CYS A 17 -24.62 -13.33 -10.61
C CYS A 17 -23.62 -12.29 -11.13
N SER A 18 -22.87 -11.61 -10.27
CA SER A 18 -21.78 -10.72 -10.72
C SER A 18 -20.36 -11.26 -10.48
N PHE A 19 -20.20 -12.46 -9.92
CA PHE A 19 -18.88 -12.96 -9.53
C PHE A 19 -18.69 -14.44 -9.84
N GLN A 20 -18.62 -14.80 -11.14
CA GLN A 20 -17.91 -16.03 -11.51
C GLN A 20 -17.43 -16.04 -12.96
N ASN A 21 -16.11 -16.01 -13.06
CA ASN A 21 -15.24 -16.45 -14.14
C ASN A 21 -15.94 -17.42 -15.13
N LYS A 22 -15.91 -17.07 -16.43
CA LYS A 22 -16.60 -17.73 -17.55
C LYS A 22 -16.27 -19.23 -17.73
N GLY A 23 -15.28 -19.77 -17.02
CA GLY A 23 -14.93 -21.19 -17.02
C GLY A 23 -15.80 -22.08 -16.14
N LEU A 24 -16.39 -21.57 -15.04
CA LEU A 24 -17.11 -22.43 -14.07
C LEU A 24 -18.56 -22.71 -14.46
N CYS A 25 -19.15 -21.88 -15.31
CA CYS A 25 -20.55 -22.01 -15.73
C CYS A 25 -20.80 -23.24 -16.64
N ARG A 26 -19.74 -23.81 -17.25
CA ARG A 26 -19.88 -24.99 -18.12
C ARG A 26 -19.90 -26.32 -17.37
N ILE A 27 -19.44 -26.36 -16.13
CA ILE A 27 -19.41 -27.59 -15.30
C ILE A 27 -20.76 -27.80 -14.58
N LEU A 28 -21.53 -26.72 -14.36
CA LEU A 28 -22.83 -26.79 -13.68
C LEU A 28 -24.04 -26.95 -14.62
N SER A 29 -23.83 -27.05 -15.94
CA SER A 29 -24.88 -27.26 -16.95
C SER A 29 -25.02 -28.72 -17.39
N ASN A 30 -24.52 -29.69 -16.62
CA ASN A 30 -24.82 -31.08 -16.93
C ASN A 30 -26.21 -31.42 -16.37
N ARG A 31 -27.24 -31.24 -17.20
CA ARG A 31 -28.66 -31.54 -16.91
C ARG A 31 -28.86 -32.97 -16.39
N PHE A 32 -27.88 -33.85 -16.63
CA PHE A 32 -27.80 -35.20 -16.09
C PHE A 32 -27.57 -35.26 -14.57
N LEU A 33 -26.73 -34.38 -14.01
CA LEU A 33 -26.44 -34.37 -12.57
C LEU A 33 -27.60 -33.78 -11.76
N ILE A 34 -28.36 -32.84 -12.34
CA ILE A 34 -29.54 -32.24 -11.70
C ILE A 34 -30.71 -33.25 -11.67
N ASN A 35 -30.94 -33.97 -12.77
CA ASN A 35 -32.00 -34.98 -12.85
C ASN A 35 -31.76 -36.21 -11.95
N ALA A 36 -30.51 -36.53 -11.64
CA ALA A 36 -30.14 -37.62 -10.72
C ALA A 36 -30.41 -37.28 -9.25
N ILE A 37 -30.45 -35.99 -8.88
CA ILE A 37 -30.76 -35.53 -7.52
C ILE A 37 -32.28 -35.46 -7.30
N GLU A 38 -33.07 -35.19 -8.36
CA GLU A 38 -34.53 -35.07 -8.30
C GLU A 38 -35.26 -36.42 -8.31
N LYS A 39 -34.71 -37.44 -8.97
CA LYS A 39 -35.23 -38.82 -8.91
C LYS A 39 -34.49 -39.63 -7.85
N GLY A 40 -34.91 -39.50 -6.60
CA GLY A 40 -34.47 -40.32 -5.46
C GLY A 40 -34.85 -41.82 -5.53
N GLU A 41 -34.89 -42.41 -6.72
CA GLU A 41 -35.01 -43.85 -6.95
C GLU A 41 -33.61 -44.47 -7.14
N PHE A 42 -32.74 -44.27 -6.17
CA PHE A 42 -31.73 -45.28 -5.93
C PHE A 42 -32.44 -46.44 -5.23
N LEU A 43 -32.59 -47.59 -5.92
CA LEU A 43 -33.00 -48.87 -5.35
C LEU A 43 -31.93 -49.35 -4.35
N MET A 44 -31.84 -48.66 -3.23
CA MET A 44 -30.86 -48.84 -2.17
C MET A 44 -31.60 -49.04 -0.86
N SER A 45 -31.10 -49.97 -0.03
CA SER A 45 -31.70 -50.26 1.27
C SER A 45 -31.68 -49.00 2.17
N LEU A 46 -32.61 -48.91 3.13
CA LEU A 46 -32.69 -47.80 4.09
C LEU A 46 -31.33 -47.48 4.76
N ARG A 47 -30.50 -48.51 4.98
CA ARG A 47 -29.16 -48.40 5.55
C ARG A 47 -28.20 -47.60 4.66
N GLN A 48 -28.29 -47.76 3.34
CA GLN A 48 -27.44 -47.06 2.37
C GLN A 48 -27.81 -45.58 2.23
N LYS A 49 -29.09 -45.21 2.39
CA LYS A 49 -29.53 -43.80 2.37
C LYS A 49 -28.97 -43.00 3.55
N LEU A 50 -28.99 -43.61 4.75
CA LEU A 50 -28.35 -43.04 5.95
C LEU A 50 -26.82 -42.93 5.79
N LEU A 51 -26.18 -43.96 5.24
CA LEU A 51 -24.73 -43.97 5.01
C LEU A 51 -24.30 -42.92 3.98
N ALA A 52 -25.08 -42.72 2.90
CA ALA A 52 -24.80 -41.70 1.90
C ALA A 52 -24.90 -40.27 2.45
N GLY A 53 -25.89 -40.00 3.32
CA GLY A 53 -26.00 -38.69 4.00
C GLY A 53 -24.80 -38.41 4.90
N PHE A 54 -24.36 -39.39 5.69
CA PHE A 54 -23.17 -39.26 6.52
C PHE A 54 -21.90 -39.06 5.68
N LEU A 55 -21.74 -39.81 4.60
CA LEU A 55 -20.60 -39.69 3.68
C LEU A 55 -20.58 -38.32 2.99
N SER A 56 -21.74 -37.77 2.65
CA SER A 56 -21.86 -36.43 2.05
C SER A 56 -21.37 -35.34 3.00
N ILE A 57 -21.67 -35.44 4.29
CA ILE A 57 -21.20 -34.48 5.30
C ILE A 57 -19.69 -34.59 5.46
N ILE A 58 -19.15 -35.81 5.53
CA ILE A 58 -17.70 -36.03 5.59
C ILE A 58 -17.00 -35.43 4.37
N LEU A 59 -17.54 -35.66 3.17
CA LEU A 59 -16.98 -35.11 1.93
C LEU A 59 -16.99 -33.58 1.94
N LEU A 60 -18.10 -32.97 2.37
CA LEU A 60 -18.21 -31.51 2.51
C LEU A 60 -17.16 -30.98 3.50
N MET A 61 -16.98 -31.66 4.63
CA MET A 61 -16.01 -31.28 5.65
C MET A 61 -14.57 -31.35 5.14
N PHE A 62 -14.25 -32.35 4.33
CA PHE A 62 -12.95 -32.47 3.66
C PHE A 62 -12.71 -31.29 2.71
N VAL A 63 -13.69 -30.97 1.85
CA VAL A 63 -13.57 -29.86 0.91
C VAL A 63 -13.34 -28.52 1.63
N THR A 64 -14.13 -28.23 2.67
CA THR A 64 -13.97 -26.97 3.42
C THR A 64 -12.64 -26.90 4.15
N SER A 65 -12.16 -28.02 4.70
CA SER A 65 -10.86 -28.09 5.39
C SER A 65 -9.70 -27.82 4.42
N THR A 66 -9.72 -28.44 3.24
CA THR A 66 -8.68 -28.20 2.22
C THR A 66 -8.69 -26.75 1.73
N VAL A 67 -9.87 -26.18 1.46
CA VAL A 67 -10.01 -24.77 1.06
C VAL A 67 -9.49 -23.84 2.16
N ALA A 68 -9.78 -24.12 3.43
CA ALA A 68 -9.29 -23.33 4.56
C ALA A 68 -7.75 -23.35 4.65
N ILE A 69 -7.13 -24.53 4.49
CA ILE A 69 -5.67 -24.67 4.50
C ILE A 69 -5.03 -23.89 3.34
N TRP A 70 -5.58 -23.97 2.14
CA TRP A 70 -5.07 -23.21 0.99
C TRP A 70 -5.18 -21.70 1.20
N LYS A 71 -6.31 -21.22 1.74
CA LYS A 71 -6.48 -19.81 2.06
C LYS A 71 -5.56 -19.33 3.17
N MET A 72 -5.27 -20.17 4.16
CA MET A 72 -4.28 -19.85 5.19
C MET A 72 -2.86 -19.77 4.61
N ALA A 73 -2.52 -20.61 3.63
CA ALA A 73 -1.22 -20.53 2.94
C ALA A 73 -1.08 -19.22 2.15
N ASP A 74 -2.12 -18.80 1.42
CA ASP A 74 -2.15 -17.51 0.71
C ASP A 74 -2.01 -16.32 1.69
N MET A 75 -2.69 -16.38 2.84
CA MET A 75 -2.55 -15.36 3.89
C MET A 75 -1.14 -15.32 4.50
N GLY A 76 -0.48 -16.48 4.61
CA GLY A 76 0.92 -16.54 5.05
C GLY A 76 1.85 -15.80 4.10
N LEU A 77 1.67 -15.96 2.78
CA LEU A 77 2.44 -15.23 1.77
C LEU A 77 2.14 -13.72 1.80
N ALA A 78 0.88 -13.33 1.93
CA ALA A 78 0.51 -11.91 2.04
C ALA A 78 1.05 -11.25 3.33
N ALA A 79 1.04 -11.98 4.45
CA ALA A 79 1.63 -11.51 5.71
C ALA A 79 3.15 -11.37 5.60
N GLN A 80 3.80 -12.29 4.90
CA GLN A 80 5.23 -12.25 4.63
C GLN A 80 5.62 -11.05 3.75
N GLU A 81 4.84 -10.74 2.72
CA GLU A 81 5.05 -9.55 1.89
C GLU A 81 4.87 -8.25 2.70
N ILE A 82 3.87 -8.16 3.58
CA ILE A 82 3.70 -7.02 4.49
C ILE A 82 4.91 -6.87 5.42
N GLN A 83 5.39 -7.99 5.98
CA GLN A 83 6.51 -8.00 6.92
C GLN A 83 7.84 -7.67 6.24
N ASP A 84 8.08 -8.16 5.03
CA ASP A 84 9.38 -8.09 4.37
C ASP A 84 9.53 -6.83 3.50
N SER A 85 8.45 -6.26 2.96
CA SER A 85 8.50 -5.07 2.09
C SER A 85 7.82 -3.84 2.69
N SER A 86 6.60 -3.99 3.22
CA SER A 86 5.76 -2.83 3.55
C SER A 86 6.17 -2.17 4.87
N VAL A 87 6.44 -2.94 5.92
CA VAL A 87 6.86 -2.40 7.22
C VAL A 87 8.26 -1.75 7.14
N PRO A 88 9.28 -2.39 6.55
CA PRO A 88 10.61 -1.77 6.42
C PRO A 88 10.60 -0.55 5.48
N SER A 89 9.79 -0.56 4.41
CA SER A 89 9.63 0.60 3.52
C SER A 89 9.06 1.81 4.27
N LEU A 90 8.09 1.61 5.17
CA LEU A 90 7.54 2.69 5.99
C LEU A 90 8.55 3.23 7.00
N GLU A 91 9.39 2.37 7.58
CA GLU A 91 10.46 2.79 8.50
C GLU A 91 11.52 3.63 7.77
N ASP A 92 12.05 3.14 6.64
CA ASP A 92 13.03 3.86 5.83
C ASP A 92 12.45 5.17 5.27
N GLY A 93 11.18 5.15 4.85
CA GLY A 93 10.44 6.35 4.44
C GLY A 93 10.26 7.36 5.57
N GLY A 94 9.95 6.88 6.79
CA GLY A 94 9.84 7.72 7.98
C GLY A 94 11.16 8.37 8.36
N TRP A 95 12.27 7.63 8.29
CA TRP A 95 13.60 8.18 8.50
C TRP A 95 13.95 9.26 7.47
N LEU A 96 13.69 8.99 6.19
CA LEU A 96 13.90 9.96 5.10
C LEU A 96 13.10 11.24 5.32
N ASN A 97 11.85 11.13 5.73
CA ASN A 97 10.99 12.27 6.03
C ASN A 97 11.54 13.14 7.17
N GLY A 98 12.02 12.50 8.24
CA GLY A 98 12.70 13.17 9.34
C GLY A 98 13.97 13.89 8.86
N ALA A 99 14.83 13.18 8.13
CA ALA A 99 16.10 13.70 7.62
C ALA A 99 15.90 14.89 6.67
N VAL A 100 14.92 14.84 5.77
CA VAL A 100 14.57 15.97 4.89
C VAL A 100 14.07 17.17 5.70
N SER A 101 13.30 16.92 6.77
CA SER A 101 12.75 17.98 7.62
C SER A 101 13.81 18.67 8.49
N ASP A 102 14.96 18.04 8.73
CA ASP A 102 16.08 18.65 9.44
C ASP A 102 16.85 19.67 8.58
N ILE A 103 16.79 19.60 7.24
CA ILE A 103 17.55 20.50 6.37
C ILE A 103 17.13 21.97 6.54
N PRO A 104 15.85 22.35 6.44
CA PRO A 104 15.44 23.75 6.65
C PRO A 104 15.87 24.28 8.02
N ARG A 105 15.87 23.41 9.04
CA ARG A 105 16.30 23.75 10.40
C ARG A 105 17.80 24.08 10.43
N ILE A 106 18.64 23.25 9.82
CA ILE A 106 20.10 23.46 9.74
C ILE A 106 20.42 24.71 8.91
N VAL A 107 19.74 24.90 7.78
CA VAL A 107 19.92 26.07 6.92
C VAL A 107 19.54 27.36 7.65
N LEU A 108 18.46 27.34 8.44
CA LEU A 108 18.10 28.47 9.29
C LEU A 108 19.16 28.74 10.36
N MET A 109 19.75 27.70 10.96
CA MET A 109 20.87 27.87 11.90
C MET A 109 22.07 28.53 11.23
N ILE A 110 22.45 28.12 10.02
CA ILE A 110 23.52 28.78 9.24
C ILE A 110 23.16 30.24 8.94
N SER A 111 21.89 30.49 8.60
CA SER A 111 21.42 31.82 8.22
C SER A 111 21.37 32.78 9.39
N LEU A 112 21.15 32.33 10.63
CA LEU A 112 21.07 33.17 11.83
C LEU A 112 22.39 33.29 12.60
N GLU A 113 23.37 32.45 12.29
CA GLU A 113 24.72 32.56 12.86
C GLU A 113 25.41 33.81 12.30
N THR A 114 26.36 34.36 13.04
CA THR A 114 27.15 35.54 12.63
C THR A 114 28.64 35.23 12.53
N ASP A 115 29.10 34.18 13.22
CA ASP A 115 30.47 33.70 13.18
C ASP A 115 30.70 32.80 11.94
N PRO A 116 31.55 33.23 10.98
CA PRO A 116 31.82 32.46 9.77
C PRO A 116 32.43 31.08 10.04
N GLN A 117 33.19 30.92 11.13
CA GLN A 117 33.77 29.62 11.50
C GLN A 117 32.68 28.64 11.94
N LYS A 118 31.69 29.12 12.71
CA LYS A 118 30.55 28.31 13.13
C LYS A 118 29.63 27.99 11.97
N MET A 119 29.36 28.93 11.07
CA MET A 119 28.60 28.68 9.84
C MET A 119 29.22 27.54 9.03
N ASN A 120 30.52 27.63 8.77
CA ASN A 120 31.25 26.60 8.03
C ASN A 120 31.21 25.26 8.78
N LYS A 121 31.36 25.26 10.10
CA LYS A 121 31.26 24.06 10.92
C LYS A 121 29.88 23.40 10.82
N ILE A 122 28.80 24.18 10.90
CA ILE A 122 27.43 23.65 10.77
C ILE A 122 27.23 23.06 9.36
N GLU A 123 27.71 23.73 8.32
CA GLU A 123 27.61 23.23 6.96
C GLU A 123 28.40 21.92 6.76
N THR A 124 29.65 21.86 7.20
CA THR A 124 30.53 20.70 6.95
C THR A 124 30.24 19.51 7.86
N GLU A 125 29.85 19.74 9.11
CA GLU A 125 29.64 18.67 10.10
C GLU A 125 28.17 18.21 10.20
N GLN A 126 27.20 19.03 9.78
CA GLN A 126 25.77 18.70 9.88
C GLN A 126 25.10 18.63 8.52
N LEU A 127 25.15 19.71 7.74
CA LEU A 127 24.39 19.79 6.48
C LEU A 127 24.91 18.81 5.42
N ASN A 128 26.20 18.89 5.09
CA ASN A 128 26.79 18.07 4.02
C ASN A 128 26.72 16.56 4.33
N PRO A 129 27.00 16.10 5.57
CA PRO A 129 26.83 14.70 5.92
C PRO A 129 25.37 14.24 5.84
N LEU A 130 24.41 15.07 6.28
CA LEU A 130 22.99 14.76 6.19
C LEU A 130 22.54 14.63 4.73
N LEU A 131 22.92 15.55 3.86
CA LEU A 131 22.62 15.49 2.42
C LEU A 131 23.20 14.23 1.77
N SER A 132 24.46 13.89 2.09
CA SER A 132 25.11 12.66 1.61
C SER A 132 24.37 11.40 2.08
N LYS A 133 23.97 11.37 3.35
CA LYS A 133 23.22 10.26 3.94
C LYS A 133 21.84 10.11 3.30
N ILE A 134 21.10 11.21 3.10
CA ILE A 134 19.80 11.19 2.41
C ILE A 134 19.95 10.63 0.99
N ASN A 135 20.92 11.10 0.21
CA ASN A 135 21.13 10.61 -1.16
C ASN A 135 21.46 9.11 -1.19
N THR A 136 22.26 8.63 -0.23
CA THR A 136 22.57 7.20 -0.09
C THR A 136 21.33 6.39 0.25
N HIS A 137 20.53 6.84 1.21
CA HIS A 137 19.28 6.18 1.59
C HIS A 137 18.24 6.21 0.47
N LEU A 138 18.14 7.30 -0.30
CA LEU A 138 17.23 7.38 -1.45
C LEU A 138 17.58 6.40 -2.57
N ALA A 139 18.88 6.14 -2.78
CA ALA A 139 19.33 5.11 -3.72
C ALA A 139 18.97 3.71 -3.20
N GLN A 140 19.26 3.42 -1.93
CA GLN A 140 18.91 2.14 -1.30
C GLN A 140 17.39 1.90 -1.27
N TYR A 141 16.60 2.94 -0.97
CA TYR A 141 15.14 2.88 -0.95
C TYR A 141 14.59 2.50 -2.32
N ARG A 142 15.10 3.12 -3.38
CA ARG A 142 14.75 2.80 -4.76
C ARG A 142 15.03 1.33 -5.06
N ASP A 143 16.23 0.87 -4.78
CA ASP A 143 16.66 -0.48 -5.16
C ASP A 143 15.91 -1.59 -4.38
N LYS A 144 15.47 -1.29 -3.14
CA LYS A 144 14.77 -2.25 -2.28
C LYS A 144 13.26 -2.28 -2.46
N TYR A 145 12.62 -1.12 -2.63
CA TYR A 145 11.17 -0.99 -2.47
C TYR A 145 10.43 -0.51 -3.71
N VAL A 146 11.12 0.08 -4.69
CA VAL A 146 10.47 0.61 -5.90
C VAL A 146 10.51 -0.45 -7.00
N THR A 147 9.41 -1.19 -7.14
CA THR A 147 9.33 -2.38 -8.01
C THR A 147 8.27 -2.26 -9.10
N ASN A 148 7.16 -1.57 -8.83
CA ASN A 148 6.05 -1.42 -9.77
C ASN A 148 6.04 -0.04 -10.48
N GLU A 149 5.29 0.07 -11.58
CA GLU A 149 5.26 1.29 -12.39
C GLU A 149 4.71 2.52 -11.63
N GLU A 150 3.79 2.31 -10.70
CA GLU A 150 3.19 3.40 -9.91
C GLU A 150 4.21 3.96 -8.91
N GLU A 151 4.94 3.10 -8.21
CA GLU A 151 6.05 3.45 -7.33
C GLU A 151 7.17 4.16 -8.09
N ILE A 152 7.51 3.69 -9.29
CA ILE A 152 8.52 4.35 -10.15
C ILE A 152 8.09 5.78 -10.48
N LYS A 153 6.82 5.98 -10.86
CA LYS A 153 6.29 7.32 -11.16
C LYS A 153 6.33 8.22 -9.92
N LEU A 154 5.95 7.69 -8.76
CA LEU A 154 5.96 8.42 -7.50
C LEU A 154 7.39 8.83 -7.10
N TYR A 155 8.33 7.88 -7.14
CA TYR A 155 9.74 8.10 -6.86
C TYR A 155 10.36 9.13 -7.79
N ASN A 156 10.11 9.03 -9.11
CA ASN A 156 10.64 9.98 -10.08
C ASN A 156 10.08 11.40 -9.86
N SER A 157 8.80 11.51 -9.50
CA SER A 157 8.18 12.79 -9.18
C SER A 157 8.78 13.39 -7.90
N PHE A 158 9.01 12.56 -6.88
CA PHE A 158 9.74 12.97 -5.67
C PHE A 158 11.15 13.45 -6.01
N MET A 159 11.92 12.70 -6.81
CA MET A 159 13.29 13.05 -7.17
C MET A 159 13.40 14.35 -7.96
N LYS A 160 12.40 14.67 -8.78
CA LYS A 160 12.31 15.95 -9.48
C LYS A 160 12.16 17.12 -8.51
N ASP A 161 11.27 16.99 -7.54
CA ASP A 161 11.06 18.02 -6.51
C ASP A 161 12.27 18.13 -5.59
N TRP A 162 12.88 17.00 -5.24
CA TRP A 162 14.11 16.93 -4.46
C TRP A 162 15.27 17.63 -5.17
N SER A 163 15.48 17.38 -6.46
CA SER A 163 16.51 18.05 -7.25
C SER A 163 16.26 19.56 -7.35
N THR A 164 15.00 19.96 -7.51
CA THR A 164 14.61 21.38 -7.53
C THR A 164 14.90 22.05 -6.19
N TYR A 165 14.57 21.39 -5.07
CA TYR A 165 14.87 21.84 -3.72
C TYR A 165 16.38 22.02 -3.51
N LEU A 166 17.17 21.00 -3.84
CA LEU A 166 18.63 21.03 -3.72
C LEU A 166 19.27 22.11 -4.59
N GLY A 167 18.74 22.37 -5.79
CA GLY A 167 19.26 23.41 -6.68
C GLY A 167 19.14 24.83 -6.09
N LYS A 168 18.15 25.07 -5.22
CA LYS A 168 17.94 26.38 -4.58
C LYS A 168 18.71 26.52 -3.26
N LEU A 169 19.10 25.42 -2.63
CA LEU A 169 19.74 25.37 -1.32
C LEU A 169 21.04 26.19 -1.21
N PRO A 170 22.00 26.13 -2.17
CA PRO A 170 23.24 26.90 -2.10
C PRO A 170 23.00 28.40 -1.99
N SER A 171 22.00 28.92 -2.72
CA SER A 171 21.68 30.35 -2.69
C SER A 171 21.27 30.82 -1.29
N ILE A 172 20.58 29.99 -0.51
CA ILE A 172 20.20 30.35 0.86
C ILE A 172 21.44 30.41 1.76
N ILE A 173 22.30 29.40 1.65
CA ILE A 173 23.53 29.28 2.44
C ILE A 173 24.45 30.47 2.15
N GLU A 174 24.61 30.84 0.88
CA GLU A 174 25.40 32.01 0.47
C GLU A 174 24.85 33.31 1.05
N ALA A 175 23.51 33.50 1.04
CA ALA A 175 22.88 34.67 1.65
C ALA A 175 23.08 34.71 3.16
N GLY A 176 22.97 33.57 3.84
CA GLY A 176 23.26 33.42 5.27
C GLY A 176 24.72 33.76 5.60
N LYS A 177 25.68 33.22 4.85
CA LYS A 177 27.11 33.51 5.01
C LYS A 177 27.46 34.98 4.74
N ALA A 178 26.71 35.65 3.88
CA ALA A 178 26.85 37.06 3.60
C ALA A 178 26.17 37.96 4.66
N ASN A 179 25.61 37.39 5.74
CA ASN A 179 24.80 38.08 6.74
C ASN A 179 23.59 38.84 6.15
N GLN A 180 23.07 38.37 5.00
CA GLN A 180 21.90 38.93 4.33
C GLN A 180 20.64 38.22 4.83
N PHE A 181 20.32 38.41 6.12
CA PHE A 181 19.26 37.68 6.83
C PHE A 181 17.89 37.79 6.14
N ASP A 182 17.52 38.99 5.68
CA ASP A 182 16.25 39.22 4.99
C ASP A 182 16.17 38.45 3.67
N LEU A 183 17.28 38.43 2.91
CA LEU A 183 17.36 37.70 1.65
C LEU A 183 17.34 36.18 1.88
N ALA A 184 18.06 35.69 2.90
CA ALA A 184 18.03 34.28 3.29
C ALA A 184 16.62 33.84 3.68
N ASN A 185 15.93 34.63 4.51
CA ASN A 185 14.54 34.35 4.91
C ASN A 185 13.57 34.36 3.72
N GLN A 186 13.69 35.34 2.81
CA GLN A 186 12.87 35.37 1.59
C GLN A 186 13.08 34.11 0.74
N ARG A 187 14.34 33.68 0.55
CA ARG A 187 14.66 32.45 -0.19
C ARG A 187 14.13 31.20 0.49
N ILE A 188 14.17 31.13 1.83
CA ILE A 188 13.59 30.03 2.61
C ILE A 188 12.07 29.94 2.37
N ILE A 189 11.36 31.07 2.41
CA ILE A 189 9.90 31.13 2.17
C ILE A 189 9.55 30.67 0.75
N GLU A 190 10.33 31.07 -0.25
CA GLU A 190 10.11 30.68 -1.65
C GLU A 190 10.23 29.16 -1.87
N ILE A 191 11.09 28.50 -1.10
CA ILE A 191 11.38 27.06 -1.22
C ILE A 191 10.41 26.21 -0.40
N GLN A 192 9.74 26.80 0.59
CA GLN A 192 8.85 26.10 1.52
C GLN A 192 7.75 25.25 0.84
N PRO A 193 7.11 25.68 -0.27
CA PRO A 193 6.14 24.84 -0.98
C PRO A 193 6.77 23.54 -1.53
N THR A 194 7.99 23.62 -2.06
CA THR A 194 8.74 22.45 -2.56
C THR A 194 9.20 21.55 -1.41
N CYS A 195 9.60 22.13 -0.27
CA CYS A 195 9.92 21.34 0.93
C CYS A 195 8.69 20.54 1.44
N ILE A 196 7.49 21.13 1.38
CA ILE A 196 6.25 20.46 1.78
C ILE A 196 5.88 19.34 0.78
N SER A 197 6.09 19.53 -0.53
CA SER A 197 5.78 18.49 -1.54
C SER A 197 6.72 17.27 -1.46
N VAL A 198 7.93 17.46 -0.93
CA VAL A 198 8.88 16.37 -0.63
C VAL A 198 8.46 15.61 0.64
N ARG A 199 7.78 16.29 1.60
CA ARG A 199 7.33 15.71 2.89
C ARG A 199 6.05 14.85 2.80
N LEU A 200 5.06 15.26 2.03
CA LEU A 200 3.67 14.77 2.13
C LEU A 200 3.33 13.54 1.26
N ARG A 201 4.32 12.75 0.84
CA ARG A 201 4.12 11.74 -0.22
C ARG A 201 4.18 10.28 0.25
N HIS A 202 3.78 10.03 1.50
CA HIS A 202 3.70 8.71 2.11
C HIS A 202 2.25 8.32 2.37
#